data_AF-E4KPD1-F1
#
_entry.id   AF-E4KPD1-F1
#
_cell.length_a   1.000
_cell.length_b   1.000
_cell.length_c   1.000
_cell.angle_alpha   90.00
_cell.angle_beta   90.00
_cell.angle_gamma   90.00
#
_symmetry.space_group_name_H-M   'P 1'
#
loop_
_entity.id
_entity.type
_entity.pdbx_description
1 polymer ?
#
loop_
_entity_poly.entity_id
_entity_poly.type
_entity_poly.pdbx_seq_one_letter_code
_entity_poly.pdbx_strand_id
1 'polypeptide(L)'
;MDQLYEFWNLAGAVRMFQGAIQAMSRSYYAKIIPGYKSGEYFGIFDICGKGASFVGTLLVSVITQITGNQQIAVFSLSFMFY
;
A
#
# COMPACT_ATOMS: atom_id res chain seq x y z
N MET A 1 -0.54 1.06 30.78
CA MET A 1 -1.81 0.92 30.03
C MET A 1 -2.02 2.10 29.08
N ASP A 2 -1.46 3.27 29.38
CA ASP A 2 -1.57 4.51 28.59
C ASP A 2 -0.87 4.44 27.22
N GLN A 3 0.33 3.84 27.15
CA GLN A 3 1.08 3.68 25.90
C GLN A 3 0.35 2.82 24.85
N LEU A 4 -0.47 1.85 25.29
CA LEU A 4 -1.26 1.02 24.38
C LEU A 4 -2.39 1.82 23.74
N TYR A 5 -2.95 2.78 24.49
CA TYR A 5 -4.01 3.68 24.04
C TYR A 5 -3.47 4.70 23.03
N GLU A 6 -2.30 5.29 23.29
CA GLU A 6 -1.60 6.16 22.34
C GLU A 6 -1.25 5.41 21.04
N PHE A 7 -0.73 4.18 21.16
CA PHE A 7 -0.43 3.35 20.00
C PHE A 7 -1.67 3.05 19.16
N TRP A 8 -2.80 2.69 19.80
CA TRP A 8 -4.03 2.38 19.07
C TRP A 8 -4.63 3.62 18.39
N ASN A 9 -4.52 4.79 19.02
CA ASN A 9 -4.96 6.05 18.44
C ASN A 9 -4.13 6.45 17.20
N LEU A 10 -2.79 6.37 17.30
CA LEU A 10 -1.88 6.58 16.17
C LEU A 10 -2.11 5.56 15.05
N ALA A 11 -2.27 4.28 15.39
CA ALA A 11 -2.55 3.21 14.43
C ALA A 11 -3.90 3.43 13.71
N GLY A 12 -4.91 3.91 14.42
CA GLY A 12 -6.21 4.28 13.84
C GLY A 12 -6.11 5.45 12.87
N ALA A 13 -5.39 6.51 13.25
CA ALA A 13 -5.14 7.66 12.38
C ALA A 13 -4.40 7.24 11.11
N VAL A 14 -3.30 6.49 11.23
CA VAL A 14 -2.51 6.01 10.09
C VAL A 14 -3.35 5.12 9.17
N ARG A 15 -4.16 4.20 9.71
CA ARG A 15 -5.08 3.37 8.90
C ARG A 15 -6.09 4.18 8.12
N MET A 16 -6.65 5.24 8.71
CA MET A 16 -7.58 6.12 7.99
C MET A 16 -6.89 6.80 6.81
N PHE A 17 -5.67 7.34 7.00
CA PHE A 17 -4.91 7.95 5.90
C PHE A 17 -4.55 6.94 4.81
N GLN A 18 -4.06 5.75 5.17
CA GLN A 18 -3.76 4.70 4.19
C GLN A 18 -5.02 4.24 3.44
N GLY A 19 -6.15 4.09 4.13
CA GLY A 19 -7.44 3.75 3.52
C GLY A 19 -7.96 4.85 2.59
N ALA A 20 -7.82 6.12 2.97
CA ALA A 20 -8.20 7.27 2.17
C ALA A 20 -7.35 7.37 0.88
N ILE A 21 -6.03 7.17 0.97
CA ILE A 21 -5.14 7.13 -0.20
C ILE A 21 -5.51 5.96 -1.12
N GLN A 22 -5.76 4.79 -0.55
CA GLN A 22 -6.17 3.60 -1.32
C GLN A 22 -7.54 3.80 -2.01
N ALA A 23 -8.49 4.47 -1.35
CA ALA A 23 -9.79 4.82 -1.91
C ALA A 23 -9.69 5.93 -2.97
N MET A 24 -8.87 6.95 -2.73
CA MET A 24 -8.66 8.07 -3.65
C MET A 24 -7.97 7.61 -4.93
N SER A 25 -6.97 6.73 -4.84
CA SER A 25 -6.34 6.08 -6.00
C SER A 25 -7.37 5.34 -6.87
N ARG A 26 -8.25 4.55 -6.24
CA ARG A 26 -9.37 3.86 -6.94
C ARG A 26 -10.38 4.83 -7.55
N SER A 27 -10.70 5.93 -6.85
CA SER A 27 -11.71 6.91 -7.27
C SER A 27 -11.21 7.84 -8.39
N TYR A 28 -9.94 8.24 -8.37
CA TYR A 28 -9.29 8.95 -9.48
C TYR A 28 -9.24 8.09 -10.74
N TYR A 29 -8.96 6.79 -10.59
CA TYR A 29 -9.03 5.84 -11.71
C TYR A 29 -10.45 5.68 -12.25
N ALA A 30 -11.46 5.61 -11.38
CA ALA A 30 -12.86 5.56 -11.81
C ALA A 30 -13.31 6.81 -12.58
N LYS A 31 -12.73 7.99 -12.28
CA LYS A 31 -13.07 9.28 -12.89
C LYS A 31 -12.40 9.53 -14.25
N ILE A 32 -11.30 8.83 -14.57
CA ILE A 32 -10.58 8.95 -15.85
C ILE A 32 -11.19 8.06 -16.96
N ILE A 33 -12.13 7.15 -16.64
CA ILE A 33 -12.70 6.21 -17.61
C ILE A 33 -13.79 6.89 -18.47
N PRO A 34 -13.59 7.06 -19.80
CA PRO A 34 -14.70 7.30 -20.72
C PRO A 34 -15.39 5.96 -20.98
N GLY A 35 -16.72 5.94 -20.90
CA GLY A 35 -17.57 4.74 -20.78
C GLY A 35 -17.57 3.70 -21.91
N TYR A 36 -16.58 3.67 -22.80
CA TYR A 36 -16.53 2.75 -23.97
C TYR A 36 -15.48 1.61 -23.85
N LYS A 37 -14.49 1.72 -22.93
CA LYS A 37 -13.39 0.73 -22.79
C LYS A 37 -13.06 0.35 -21.34
N SER A 38 -14.04 0.42 -20.44
CA SER A 38 -13.86 0.24 -18.99
C SER A 38 -13.14 -1.05 -18.57
N GLY A 39 -13.26 -2.15 -19.33
CA GLY A 39 -12.62 -3.44 -18.98
C GLY A 39 -11.09 -3.45 -19.10
N GLU A 40 -10.51 -2.73 -20.06
CA GLU A 40 -9.06 -2.75 -20.34
C GLU A 40 -8.28 -1.91 -19.30
N TYR A 41 -8.83 -0.75 -18.93
CA TYR A 41 -8.25 0.12 -17.89
C TYR A 41 -8.40 -0.45 -16.48
N PHE A 42 -9.51 -1.14 -16.20
CA PHE A 42 -9.68 -1.86 -14.93
C PHE A 42 -8.70 -3.03 -14.82
N GLY A 43 -8.44 -3.73 -15.93
CA GLY A 43 -7.43 -4.79 -16.02
C GLY A 43 -6.01 -4.28 -15.75
N ILE A 44 -5.61 -3.14 -16.36
CA ILE A 44 -4.29 -2.53 -16.13
C ILE A 44 -4.16 -2.08 -14.65
N PHE A 45 -5.22 -1.50 -14.06
CA PHE A 45 -5.19 -1.09 -12.65
C PHE A 45 -5.13 -2.28 -11.68
N ASP A 46 -5.89 -3.35 -11.93
CA ASP A 46 -5.85 -4.57 -11.12
C ASP A 46 -4.46 -5.23 -11.20
N ILE A 47 -3.85 -5.24 -12.39
CA ILE A 47 -2.48 -5.73 -12.62
C ILE A 47 -1.45 -4.84 -11.91
N CYS A 48 -1.57 -3.51 -11.99
CA CYS A 48 -0.66 -2.61 -11.28
C CYS A 48 -0.79 -2.73 -9.75
N GLY A 49 -2.01 -2.85 -9.23
CA GLY A 49 -2.27 -3.03 -7.80
C GLY A 49 -1.78 -4.37 -7.26
N LYS A 50 -2.08 -5.47 -7.98
CA LYS A 50 -1.56 -6.81 -7.65
C LYS A 50 -0.04 -6.88 -7.83
N GLY A 51 0.49 -6.28 -8.91
CA GLY A 51 1.92 -6.19 -9.19
C GLY A 51 2.67 -5.44 -8.10
N ALA A 52 2.20 -4.25 -7.71
CA ALA A 52 2.80 -3.48 -6.61
C ALA A 52 2.76 -4.23 -5.27
N SER A 53 1.65 -4.93 -4.98
CA SER A 53 1.53 -5.75 -3.76
C SER A 53 2.48 -6.94 -3.76
N PHE A 54 2.62 -7.58 -4.92
CA PHE A 54 3.50 -8.73 -5.11
C PHE A 54 4.98 -8.32 -5.03
N VAL A 55 5.36 -7.23 -5.72
CA VAL A 55 6.71 -6.67 -5.70
C VAL A 55 7.07 -6.16 -4.31
N GLY A 56 6.16 -5.45 -3.62
CA GLY A 56 6.41 -4.98 -2.25
C GLY A 56 6.62 -6.14 -1.26
N THR A 57 5.82 -7.21 -1.38
CA THR A 57 5.98 -8.41 -0.53
C THR A 57 7.29 -9.14 -0.82
N LEU A 58 7.65 -9.31 -2.09
CA LEU A 58 8.92 -9.92 -2.49
C LEU A 58 10.12 -9.10 -2.00
N LEU A 59 10.07 -7.78 -2.16
CA LEU A 59 11.15 -6.89 -1.73
C LEU A 59 11.34 -6.94 -0.21
N VAL A 60 10.26 -6.89 0.57
CA VAL A 60 10.31 -7.09 2.03
C VAL A 60 10.88 -8.45 2.40
N SER A 61 10.43 -9.52 1.72
CA SER A 61 10.89 -10.89 2.00
C SER A 61 12.40 -11.05 1.73
N VAL A 62 12.88 -10.50 0.62
CA VAL A 62 14.31 -10.53 0.25
C VAL A 62 15.14 -9.71 1.23
N ILE A 63 14.71 -8.49 1.57
CA ILE A 63 15.44 -7.63 2.51
C ILE A 63 15.44 -8.22 3.92
N THR A 64 14.34 -8.86 4.34
CA THR A 64 14.26 -9.58 5.62
C THR A 64 15.23 -10.75 5.66
N GLN A 65 15.34 -11.53 4.57
CA GLN A 65 16.28 -12.65 4.49
C GLN A 65 17.74 -12.20 4.53
N ILE A 66 18.08 -11.11 3.85
CA ILE A 66 19.46 -10.59 3.81
C ILE A 66 19.84 -9.94 5.15
N THR A 67 18.93 -9.21 5.77
CA THR A 67 19.23 -8.42 6.98
C THR A 67 19.00 -9.21 8.27
N GLY A 68 18.17 -10.26 8.26
CA GLY A 68 17.77 -11.01 9.45
C GLY A 68 16.89 -10.23 10.44
N ASN A 69 16.64 -8.93 10.18
CA ASN A 69 15.87 -8.05 11.05
C ASN A 69 14.65 -7.48 10.31
N GLN A 70 13.46 -7.87 10.78
CA GLN A 70 12.16 -7.50 10.21
C GLN A 70 11.89 -5.99 10.30
N GLN A 71 12.50 -5.27 11.25
CA GLN A 71 12.32 -3.82 11.36
C GLN A 71 13.00 -3.06 10.22
N ILE A 72 14.17 -3.51 9.77
CA ILE A 72 14.90 -2.87 8.66
C ILE A 72 14.20 -3.15 7.32
N ALA A 73 13.62 -4.35 7.17
CA ALA A 73 12.83 -4.68 5.99
C ALA A 73 11.55 -3.83 5.87
N VAL A 74 10.86 -3.56 6.99
CA VAL A 74 9.70 -2.65 7.01
C VAL A 74 10.13 -1.20 6.78
N PHE A 75 11.30 -0.78 7.28
CA PHE A 75 11.84 0.56 7.01
C PHE A 75 12.15 0.79 5.52
N SER A 76 12.58 -0.24 4.79
CA SER A 76 12.80 -0.14 3.34
C SER A 76 11.52 0.15 2.55
N LEU A 77 10.34 -0.26 3.03
CA LEU A 77 9.06 0.09 2.40
C LEU A 77 8.78 1.59 2.50
N SER A 78 9.12 2.22 3.63
CA SER A 78 8.98 3.68 3.78
C SER A 78 9.84 4.46 2.79
N PHE A 79 10.99 3.92 2.38
CA PHE A 79 11.83 4.54 1.34
C PHE A 79 11.28 4.31 -0.08
N MET A 80 10.60 3.19 -0.33
CA MET A 80 10.03 2.87 -1.64
C MET A 80 8.73 3.61 -1.94
N PHE A 81 7.97 3.98 -0.90
CA PHE A 81 6.68 4.64 -0.99
C PHE A 81 6.69 6.15 -0.67
N TYR A 82 7.87 6.72 -0.39
CA TYR A 82 8.08 8.18 -0.35
C TYR A 82 8.28 8.71 -1.77
#